data_AF-A0A942I0I0-F1
#
_entry.id   AF-A0A942I0I0-F1
#
_cell.length_a   1.000
_cell.length_b   1.000
_cell.length_c   1.000
_cell.angle_alpha   90.00
_cell.angle_beta   90.00
_cell.angle_gamma   90.00
#
_symmetry.space_group_name_H-M   'P 1'
#
loop_
_entity.id
_entity.type
_entity.pdbx_description
1 polymer ?
#
loop_
_entity_poly.entity_id
_entity_poly.type
_entity_poly.pdbx_seq_one_letter_code
_entity_poly.pdbx_strand_id
1 'polypeptide(L)'
;MNILSSASAFNPGSDLWIVPDSASCHWVQKLDWYLNFQIVKSQRHLSPETRNFTKYIQKESGLETYEISLPKDAPLMITSEAFFPNKWVVVVPMTANFGIWVREVLGIWENLKQPSLRIFLPTGQNAGSFNKEWQKLHNFEDFTVVLD
;
A
#
# COMPACT_ATOMS: atom_id res chain seq x y z
N MET A 1 3.59 7.15 -19.05
CA MET A 1 2.59 7.37 -17.98
C MET A 1 1.22 7.54 -18.61
N ASN A 2 0.23 6.75 -18.17
CA ASN A 2 -1.17 6.89 -18.61
C ASN A 2 -2.07 7.33 -17.45
N ILE A 3 -2.95 8.30 -17.68
CA ILE A 3 -3.91 8.79 -16.67
C ILE A 3 -5.26 8.12 -16.95
N LEU A 4 -5.85 7.51 -15.91
CA LEU A 4 -7.16 6.87 -15.98
C LEU A 4 -8.23 7.79 -15.39
N SER A 5 -9.40 7.80 -16.03
CA SER A 5 -10.60 8.42 -15.46
C SER A 5 -11.19 7.54 -14.36
N SER A 6 -12.06 8.12 -13.53
CA SER A 6 -12.75 7.41 -12.45
C SER A 6 -13.54 6.19 -12.96
N ALA A 7 -14.08 6.24 -14.18
CA ALA A 7 -14.82 5.12 -14.78
C ALA A 7 -13.92 3.92 -15.12
N SER A 8 -12.63 4.18 -15.38
CA SER A 8 -11.64 3.17 -15.79
C SER A 8 -10.69 2.79 -14.65
N ALA A 9 -10.87 3.35 -13.45
CA ALA A 9 -9.95 3.22 -12.33
C ALA A 9 -9.69 1.76 -11.90
N PHE A 10 -10.68 0.88 -12.10
CA PHE A 10 -10.61 -0.54 -11.73
C PHE A 10 -10.45 -1.49 -12.93
N ASN A 11 -10.20 -0.95 -14.13
CA ASN A 11 -9.99 -1.79 -15.31
C ASN A 11 -8.75 -2.69 -15.12
N PRO A 12 -8.69 -3.87 -15.76
CA PRO A 12 -7.48 -4.70 -15.74
C PRO A 12 -6.26 -3.95 -16.29
N GLY A 13 -5.06 -4.44 -15.98
CA GLY A 13 -3.81 -3.95 -16.59
C GLY A 13 -2.69 -3.58 -15.63
N SER A 14 -2.83 -3.84 -14.32
CA SER A 14 -1.74 -3.64 -13.36
C SER A 14 -1.87 -4.64 -12.21
N ASP A 15 -0.78 -5.34 -11.90
CA ASP A 15 -0.71 -6.36 -10.86
C ASP A 15 -0.69 -5.74 -9.46
N LEU A 16 -0.02 -4.58 -9.33
CA LEU A 16 0.13 -3.86 -8.06
C LEU A 16 -0.64 -2.54 -8.11
N TRP A 17 -1.55 -2.36 -7.16
CA TRP A 17 -2.27 -1.10 -6.96
C TRP A 17 -1.80 -0.46 -5.66
N ILE A 18 -1.29 0.76 -5.75
CA ILE A 18 -0.85 1.53 -4.59
C ILE A 18 -1.88 2.64 -4.32
N VAL A 19 -2.35 2.72 -3.09
CA VAL A 19 -3.33 3.71 -2.62
C VAL A 19 -2.81 4.35 -1.33
N PRO A 20 -3.14 5.62 -1.05
CA PRO A 20 -2.79 6.22 0.23
C PRO A 20 -3.80 5.77 1.30
N ASP A 21 -3.70 6.32 2.51
CA ASP A 21 -4.65 6.02 3.59
C ASP A 21 -6.06 6.60 3.34
N SER A 22 -7.06 6.06 4.04
CA SER A 22 -8.47 6.43 3.84
C SER A 22 -8.81 7.88 4.13
N ALA A 23 -7.98 8.60 4.92
CA ALA A 23 -8.22 10.01 5.20
C ALA A 23 -7.80 10.92 4.05
N SER A 24 -6.92 10.43 3.17
CA SER A 24 -6.32 11.21 2.09
C SER A 24 -6.78 10.80 0.69
N CYS A 25 -7.67 9.80 0.55
CA CYS A 25 -8.19 9.37 -0.75
C CYS A 25 -9.55 8.66 -0.66
N HIS A 26 -10.50 9.07 -1.50
CA HIS A 26 -11.86 8.49 -1.53
C HIS A 26 -11.89 7.10 -2.16
N TRP A 27 -10.92 6.76 -3.03
CA TRP A 27 -10.82 5.44 -3.64
C TRP A 27 -10.65 4.32 -2.62
N VAL A 28 -10.01 4.59 -1.49
CA VAL A 28 -9.78 3.59 -0.44
C VAL A 28 -11.09 3.03 0.09
N GLN A 29 -12.11 3.86 0.28
CA GLN A 29 -13.42 3.41 0.78
C GLN A 29 -14.11 2.48 -0.23
N LYS A 30 -14.03 2.81 -1.52
CA LYS A 30 -14.57 1.98 -2.59
C LYS A 30 -13.82 0.65 -2.69
N LEU A 31 -12.49 0.70 -2.71
CA LEU A 31 -11.65 -0.49 -2.73
C LEU A 31 -11.93 -1.39 -1.52
N ASP A 32 -12.04 -0.80 -0.34
CA ASP A 32 -12.28 -1.55 0.89
C ASP A 32 -13.64 -2.26 0.87
N TRP A 33 -14.69 -1.60 0.36
CA TRP A 33 -16.00 -2.24 0.17
C TRP A 33 -15.89 -3.51 -0.68
N TYR A 34 -15.22 -3.43 -1.83
CA TYR A 34 -15.02 -4.58 -2.72
C TYR A 34 -14.06 -5.64 -2.15
N LEU A 35 -13.11 -5.23 -1.31
CA LEU A 35 -12.23 -6.13 -0.55
C LEU A 35 -12.87 -6.63 0.75
N ASN A 36 -14.20 -6.56 0.90
CA ASN A 36 -14.92 -7.03 2.08
C ASN A 36 -14.38 -6.44 3.41
N PHE A 37 -14.07 -5.14 3.37
CA PHE A 37 -13.58 -4.34 4.49
C PHE A 37 -12.24 -4.79 5.08
N GLN A 38 -11.40 -5.46 4.28
CA GLN A 38 -10.11 -5.96 4.75
C GLN A 38 -9.13 -4.84 5.16
N ILE A 39 -9.17 -3.66 4.53
CA ILE A 39 -8.30 -2.53 4.87
C ILE A 39 -8.65 -2.04 6.28
N VAL A 40 -9.91 -1.66 6.52
CA VAL A 40 -10.34 -1.12 7.82
C VAL A 40 -10.22 -2.15 8.94
N LYS A 41 -10.51 -3.44 8.68
CA LYS A 41 -10.32 -4.50 9.67
C LYS A 41 -8.86 -4.68 10.06
N SER A 42 -7.95 -4.61 9.08
CA SER A 42 -6.50 -4.77 9.32
C SER A 42 -5.91 -3.58 10.08
N GLN A 43 -6.34 -2.35 9.76
CA GLN A 43 -5.86 -1.16 10.48
C GLN A 43 -6.22 -1.14 11.97
N ARG A 44 -7.31 -1.83 12.36
CA ARG A 44 -7.73 -1.97 13.76
C ARG A 44 -7.13 -3.19 14.44
N HIS A 45 -6.40 -4.03 13.71
CA HIS A 45 -5.80 -5.22 14.26
C HIS A 45 -4.71 -4.83 15.26
N LEU A 46 -4.86 -5.29 16.49
CA LEU A 46 -3.82 -5.23 17.50
C LEU A 46 -3.24 -6.62 17.64
N SER A 47 -1.93 -6.75 17.39
CA SER A 47 -1.23 -8.00 17.63
C SER A 47 -1.41 -8.39 19.10
N PRO A 48 -1.89 -9.60 19.39
CA PRO A 48 -2.07 -10.02 20.78
C PRO A 48 -0.72 -10.08 21.48
N GLU A 49 -0.68 -9.64 22.74
CA GLU A 49 0.53 -9.82 23.55
C GLU A 49 0.80 -11.31 23.77
N THR A 50 2.04 -11.73 23.52
CA THR A 50 2.50 -13.07 23.82
C THR A 50 2.39 -13.35 25.32
N ARG A 51 1.67 -14.42 25.69
CA ARG A 51 1.46 -14.80 27.09
C ARG A 51 2.78 -15.11 27.80
N ASN A 52 2.85 -14.79 29.09
CA ASN A 52 4.05 -15.00 29.92
C ASN A 52 4.55 -16.44 29.90
N PHE A 53 3.65 -17.42 29.88
CA PHE A 53 4.02 -18.83 29.81
C PHE A 53 4.76 -19.17 28.50
N THR A 54 4.30 -18.66 27.36
CA THR A 54 4.96 -18.85 26.07
C THR A 54 6.35 -18.20 26.07
N LYS A 55 6.48 -16.98 26.64
CA LYS A 55 7.77 -16.31 26.82
C LYS A 55 8.73 -17.13 27.70
N TYR A 56 8.23 -17.77 28.75
CA TYR A 56 9.01 -18.67 29.61
C TYR A 56 9.50 -19.91 28.85
N ILE A 57 8.60 -20.63 28.17
CA ILE A 57 8.98 -21.83 27.39
C ILE A 57 9.98 -21.49 26.28
N GLN A 58 9.79 -20.35 25.61
CA GLN A 58 10.72 -19.87 24.58
C GLN A 58 12.12 -19.62 25.16
N LYS A 59 12.21 -19.00 26.34
CA LYS A 59 13.47 -18.77 27.05
C LYS A 59 14.15 -20.08 27.47
N GLU A 60 13.41 -21.01 28.06
CA GLU A 60 13.93 -22.30 28.53
C GLU A 60 14.41 -23.20 27.38
N SER A 61 13.71 -23.16 26.24
CA SER A 61 14.07 -23.93 25.04
C SER A 61 15.26 -23.35 24.27
N GLY A 62 15.79 -22.19 24.68
CA GLY A 62 16.89 -21.52 23.97
C GLY A 62 16.52 -21.03 22.58
N LEU A 63 15.21 -20.94 22.27
CA LEU A 63 14.73 -20.43 20.99
C LEU A 63 14.96 -18.92 20.93
N GLU A 64 15.47 -18.45 19.79
CA GLU A 64 15.62 -17.02 19.54
C GLU A 64 14.27 -16.31 19.65
N THR A 65 14.29 -15.13 20.27
CA THR A 65 13.09 -14.30 20.37
C THR A 65 12.93 -13.53 19.08
N TYR A 66 11.94 -13.90 18.28
CA TYR A 66 11.59 -13.16 17.08
C TYR A 66 10.54 -12.09 17.41
N GLU A 67 11.01 -10.90 17.78
CA GLU A 67 10.13 -9.74 17.98
C GLU A 67 9.90 -9.04 16.65
N ILE A 68 8.79 -9.34 15.99
CA ILE A 68 8.31 -8.56 14.84
C ILE A 68 7.62 -7.31 15.39
N SER A 69 8.38 -6.24 15.59
CA SER A 69 7.81 -4.92 15.81
C SER A 69 7.69 -4.21 14.45
N LEU A 70 6.46 -4.04 13.98
CA LEU A 70 6.18 -3.19 12.84
C LEU A 70 5.89 -1.77 13.33
N PRO A 71 6.41 -0.74 12.64
CA PRO A 71 5.98 0.63 12.86
C PRO A 71 4.45 0.73 12.72
N LYS A 72 3.84 1.62 13.51
CA LYS A 72 2.38 1.88 13.44
C LYS A 72 1.95 2.33 12.03
N ASP A 73 2.84 3.04 11.33
CA ASP A 73 2.62 3.57 9.99
C ASP A 73 3.25 2.68 8.90
N ALA A 74 3.39 1.37 9.16
CA ALA A 74 3.86 0.43 8.16
C ALA A 74 2.82 0.30 7.00
N PRO A 75 3.27 0.20 5.74
CA PRO A 75 2.37 -0.10 4.62
C PRO A 75 1.63 -1.42 4.81
N LEU A 76 0.35 -1.44 4.42
CA LEU A 76 -0.50 -2.62 4.48
C LEU A 76 -0.67 -3.22 3.08
N MET A 77 -0.32 -4.48 2.90
CA MET A 77 -0.54 -5.21 1.65
C MET A 77 -1.69 -6.22 1.80
N ILE A 78 -2.60 -6.22 0.83
CA ILE A 78 -3.75 -7.11 0.76
C ILE A 78 -3.76 -7.81 -0.59
N THR A 79 -3.97 -9.13 -0.57
CA THR A 79 -4.19 -9.92 -1.79
C THR A 79 -5.59 -9.64 -2.33
N SER A 80 -5.68 -9.22 -3.58
CA SER A 80 -6.94 -8.74 -4.17
C SER A 80 -7.40 -9.53 -5.40
N GLU A 81 -6.63 -10.53 -5.85
CA GLU A 81 -6.86 -11.30 -7.08
C GLU A 81 -8.27 -11.93 -7.19
N ALA A 82 -8.87 -12.29 -6.05
CA ALA A 82 -10.22 -12.85 -6.02
C ALA A 82 -11.34 -11.82 -6.22
N PHE A 83 -11.05 -10.52 -6.05
CA PHE A 83 -12.04 -9.44 -6.01
C PHE A 83 -11.81 -8.37 -7.09
N PHE A 84 -10.56 -8.21 -7.53
CA PHE A 84 -10.15 -7.20 -8.49
C PHE A 84 -9.19 -7.79 -9.53
N PRO A 85 -9.08 -7.17 -10.71
CA PRO A 85 -8.15 -7.59 -11.76
C PRO A 85 -6.71 -7.13 -11.47
N ASN A 86 -6.23 -7.37 -10.26
CA ASN A 86 -4.87 -7.12 -9.78
C ASN A 86 -4.51 -8.14 -8.70
N LYS A 87 -3.22 -8.35 -8.46
CA LYS A 87 -2.74 -9.30 -7.45
C LYS A 87 -2.78 -8.71 -6.05
N TRP A 88 -2.33 -7.45 -5.92
CA TRP A 88 -2.16 -6.81 -4.62
C TRP A 88 -2.62 -5.36 -4.61
N VAL A 89 -3.29 -4.99 -3.52
CA VAL A 89 -3.50 -3.60 -3.12
C VAL A 89 -2.57 -3.29 -1.95
N VAL A 90 -1.78 -2.23 -2.07
CA VAL A 90 -0.92 -1.73 -1.00
C VAL A 90 -1.39 -0.35 -0.57
N VAL A 91 -1.69 -0.22 0.72
CA VAL A 91 -2.05 1.03 1.38
C VAL A 91 -0.79 1.62 2.00
N VAL A 92 -0.38 2.79 1.52
CA VAL A 92 0.81 3.52 2.01
C VAL A 92 0.34 4.74 2.79
N PRO A 93 0.56 4.81 4.12
CA PRO A 93 0.13 5.95 4.93
C PRO A 93 0.64 7.28 4.39
N MET A 94 -0.24 8.28 4.28
CA MET A 94 0.16 9.58 3.78
C MET A 94 1.05 10.30 4.79
N THR A 95 2.19 10.80 4.33
CA THR A 95 3.08 11.66 5.12
C THR A 95 2.84 13.13 4.78
N ALA A 96 3.31 14.05 5.64
CA ALA A 96 3.15 15.49 5.40
C ALA A 96 3.86 15.98 4.12
N ASN A 97 4.83 15.21 3.61
CA ASN A 97 5.59 15.55 2.41
C ASN A 97 5.32 14.51 1.30
N PHE A 98 4.64 14.96 0.24
CA PHE A 98 4.30 14.12 -0.90
C PHE A 98 5.52 13.44 -1.56
N GLY A 99 6.67 14.09 -1.62
CA GLY A 99 7.90 13.49 -2.18
C GLY A 99 8.44 12.32 -1.35
N ILE A 100 8.21 12.33 -0.02
CA ILE A 100 8.55 11.20 0.85
C ILE A 100 7.61 10.03 0.56
N TRP A 101 6.31 10.31 0.44
CA TRP A 101 5.32 9.30 0.06
C TRP A 101 5.68 8.64 -1.29
N VAL A 102 6.01 9.44 -2.31
CA VAL A 102 6.43 8.91 -3.63
C VAL A 102 7.67 8.03 -3.53
N ARG A 103 8.63 8.37 -2.67
CA ARG A 103 9.82 7.54 -2.41
C ARG A 103 9.47 6.20 -1.77
N GLU A 104 8.52 6.18 -0.85
CA GLU A 104 8.04 4.94 -0.22
C GLU A 104 7.32 4.04 -1.23
N VAL A 105 6.46 4.63 -2.07
CA VAL A 105 5.81 3.94 -3.20
C VAL A 105 6.85 3.28 -4.11
N LEU A 106 7.90 4.02 -4.48
CA LEU A 106 8.99 3.51 -5.30
C LEU A 106 9.71 2.35 -4.62
N GLY A 107 10.08 2.51 -3.34
CA GLY A 107 10.78 1.46 -2.58
C GLY A 107 9.97 0.17 -2.45
N ILE A 108 8.66 0.26 -2.24
CA ILE A 108 7.76 -0.90 -2.22
C ILE A 108 7.75 -1.59 -3.59
N TRP A 109 7.60 -0.82 -4.67
CA TRP A 109 7.56 -1.34 -6.03
C TRP A 109 8.87 -2.05 -6.43
N GLU A 110 10.03 -1.45 -6.10
CA GLU A 110 11.34 -2.06 -6.35
C GLU A 110 11.53 -3.35 -5.54
N ASN A 111 11.15 -3.36 -4.26
CA ASN A 111 11.24 -4.55 -3.41
C ASN A 111 10.37 -5.70 -3.91
N LEU A 112 9.25 -5.39 -4.55
CA LEU A 112 8.33 -6.36 -5.17
C LEU A 112 8.78 -6.80 -6.58
N LYS A 113 10.00 -6.47 -7.00
CA LYS A 113 10.55 -6.80 -8.33
C LYS A 113 9.81 -6.12 -9.48
N GLN A 114 9.37 -4.89 -9.25
CA GLN A 114 8.85 -3.99 -10.29
C GLN A 114 7.65 -4.54 -11.09
N PRO A 115 6.55 -4.97 -10.43
CA PRO A 115 5.35 -5.42 -11.12
C PRO A 115 4.67 -4.27 -11.89
N SER A 116 3.71 -4.58 -12.77
CA SER A 116 2.91 -3.54 -13.43
C SER A 116 2.14 -2.72 -12.40
N LEU A 117 2.24 -1.39 -12.49
CA LEU A 117 1.91 -0.48 -11.40
C LEU A 117 0.72 0.44 -11.75
N ARG A 118 -0.21 0.53 -10.81
CA ARG A 118 -1.27 1.54 -10.77
C ARG A 118 -1.20 2.31 -9.46
N ILE A 119 -1.29 3.63 -9.55
CA ILE A 119 -1.19 4.53 -8.40
C ILE A 119 -2.45 5.36 -8.31
N PHE A 120 -3.13 5.27 -7.18
CA PHE A 120 -4.25 6.15 -6.83
C PHE A 120 -3.67 7.32 -6.05
N LEU A 121 -3.88 8.54 -6.54
CA LEU A 121 -3.28 9.72 -5.91
C LEU A 121 -4.10 10.19 -4.70
N PRO A 122 -3.44 10.80 -3.69
CA PRO A 122 -4.14 11.51 -2.64
C PRO A 122 -4.95 12.70 -3.17
N THR A 123 -6.03 13.05 -2.48
CA THR A 123 -6.88 14.20 -2.78
C THR A 123 -6.05 15.48 -2.87
N GLY A 124 -6.23 16.26 -3.93
CA GLY A 124 -5.50 17.51 -4.18
C GLY A 124 -4.12 17.35 -4.84
N GLN A 125 -3.64 16.11 -5.03
CA GLN A 125 -2.47 15.84 -5.88
C GLN A 125 -2.89 15.63 -7.33
N ASN A 126 -1.96 15.84 -8.26
CA ASN A 126 -2.20 15.64 -9.69
C ASN A 126 -1.07 14.80 -10.31
N ALA A 127 -1.33 14.27 -11.50
CA ALA A 127 -0.37 13.44 -12.20
C ALA A 127 0.95 14.17 -12.51
N GLY A 128 0.90 15.50 -12.71
CA GLY A 128 2.09 16.31 -12.97
C GLY A 128 3.01 16.44 -11.75
N SER A 129 2.45 16.69 -10.57
CA SER A 129 3.23 16.73 -9.31
C SER A 129 3.83 15.36 -9.01
N PHE A 130 3.06 14.28 -9.21
CA PHE A 130 3.55 12.92 -9.07
C PHE A 130 4.71 12.64 -10.03
N ASN A 131 4.52 12.90 -11.34
CA ASN A 131 5.55 12.63 -12.35
C ASN A 131 6.86 13.36 -12.05
N LYS A 132 6.76 14.62 -11.60
CA LYS A 132 7.93 15.43 -11.24
C LYS A 132 8.71 14.83 -10.08
N GLU A 133 8.03 14.32 -9.04
CA GLU A 133 8.73 13.67 -7.92
C GLU A 133 9.25 12.28 -8.32
N TRP A 134 8.49 11.53 -9.12
CA TRP A 134 8.89 10.21 -9.61
C TRP A 134 10.14 10.28 -10.49
N GLN A 135 10.17 11.18 -11.48
CA GLN A 135 11.30 11.35 -12.40
C GLN A 135 12.60 11.81 -11.71
N LYS A 136 12.51 12.48 -10.55
CA LYS A 136 13.71 12.79 -9.76
C LYS A 136 14.35 11.54 -9.16
N LEU A 137 13.56 10.50 -8.91
CA LEU A 137 13.98 9.28 -8.23
C LEU A 137 14.24 8.13 -9.21
N HIS A 138 13.44 8.02 -10.28
CA HIS A 138 13.47 6.88 -11.21
C HIS A 138 13.01 7.26 -12.63
N ASN A 139 13.61 6.64 -13.65
CA ASN A 139 13.33 6.89 -15.08
C ASN A 139 12.25 5.98 -15.68
N PHE A 140 11.45 5.29 -14.85
CA PHE A 140 10.46 4.34 -15.34
C PHE A 140 9.14 5.06 -15.61
N GLU A 141 8.58 4.89 -16.81
CA GLU A 141 7.39 5.63 -17.24
C GLU A 141 6.15 4.76 -17.50
N ASP A 142 6.28 3.43 -17.42
CA ASP A 142 5.19 2.50 -17.75
C ASP A 142 4.32 2.15 -16.53
N PHE A 143 3.57 3.13 -16.08
CA PHE A 143 2.59 2.98 -15.00
C PHE A 143 1.34 3.81 -15.26
N THR A 144 0.27 3.43 -14.56
CA THR A 144 -1.02 4.13 -14.62
C THR A 144 -1.28 4.94 -13.37
N VAL A 145 -1.88 6.13 -13.53
CA VAL A 145 -2.25 7.01 -12.43
C VAL A 145 -3.75 7.25 -12.45
N VAL A 146 -4.37 7.16 -11.28
CA VAL A 146 -5.79 7.44 -11.05
C VAL A 146 -5.89 8.69 -10.17
N LEU A 147 -6.65 9.67 -10.63
CA LEU A 147 -6.94 10.89 -9.88
C LEU A 147 -8.10 10.64 -8.91
N ASP A 148 -8.02 11.24 -7.73
CA ASP A 148 -9.11 11.26 -6.75
C ASP A 148 -10.14 12.37 -7.04
#